data_AF-A0AAD7H475-F1
#
_entry.id   AF-A0AAD7H475-F1
#
_cell.length_a   1.000
_cell.length_b   1.000
_cell.length_c   1.000
_cell.angle_alpha   90.00
_cell.angle_beta   90.00
_cell.angle_gamma   90.00
#
_symmetry.space_group_name_H-M   'P 1'
#
loop_
_entity.id
_entity.type
_entity.pdbx_description
1 polymer ?
#
loop_
_entity_poly.entity_id
_entity_poly.type
_entity_poly.pdbx_seq_one_letter_code
_entity_poly.pdbx_strand_id
1 'polypeptide(L)'
;MVETFAAIHLRSLNDYKGAQGSLQRATVTCTGFTQSAAGGAPSVITNHLKLPKYQLVKSAHGVDDDPRVIAAAKAATDSLKAAHEASTAFLSTVYTVQVEHCRNNSSADACADRFTAELAAYCTECVIGAGFTDGNRYEMCVAMLRAAFTRELEELAIDFTAQLIKANAQKEAKAVTLANARADAEMTDVTKPATEMI
;
A
#
# COMPACT_ATOMS: atom_id res chain seq x y z
N MET A 1 -3.73 39.17 -7.20
CA MET A 1 -2.42 38.79 -6.61
C MET A 1 -2.60 37.85 -5.42
N VAL A 2 -3.32 38.24 -4.36
CA VAL A 2 -3.59 37.40 -3.16
C VAL A 2 -4.30 36.08 -3.49
N GLU A 3 -5.26 36.11 -4.43
CA GLU A 3 -5.99 34.90 -4.86
C GLU A 3 -5.08 33.83 -5.46
N THR A 4 -4.08 34.22 -6.25
CA THR A 4 -3.11 33.30 -6.86
C THR A 4 -2.20 32.66 -5.81
N PHE A 5 -1.76 33.41 -4.80
CA PHE A 5 -1.01 32.87 -3.67
C PHE A 5 -1.83 31.83 -2.91
N ALA A 6 -3.09 32.15 -2.59
CA ALA A 6 -3.99 31.21 -1.92
C ALA A 6 -4.25 29.96 -2.75
N ALA A 7 -4.37 30.09 -4.08
CA ALA A 7 -4.55 28.96 -4.99
C ALA A 7 -3.31 28.04 -5.03
N ILE A 8 -2.10 28.59 -5.10
CA ILE A 8 -0.83 27.84 -5.07
C ILE A 8 -0.71 27.08 -3.74
N HIS A 9 -0.99 27.76 -2.62
CA HIS A 9 -0.98 27.16 -1.28
C HIS A 9 -1.97 26.00 -1.16
N LEU A 10 -3.24 26.24 -1.51
CA LEU A 10 -4.29 25.24 -1.40
C LEU A 10 -4.03 24.02 -2.31
N ARG A 11 -3.56 24.24 -3.53
CA ARG A 11 -3.15 23.16 -4.44
C ARG A 11 -2.04 22.32 -3.81
N SER A 12 -0.99 22.97 -3.31
CA SER A 12 0.16 22.29 -2.71
C SER A 12 -0.25 21.46 -1.48
N LEU A 13 -1.14 21.97 -0.62
CA LEU A 13 -1.70 21.21 0.49
C LEU A 13 -2.53 20.00 0.04
N ASN A 14 -3.35 20.16 -0.99
CA ASN A 14 -4.19 19.08 -1.51
C ASN A 14 -3.35 17.97 -2.15
N ASP A 15 -2.31 18.35 -2.90
CA ASP A 15 -1.37 17.41 -3.52
C ASP A 15 -0.61 16.63 -2.43
N TYR A 16 -0.16 17.31 -1.38
CA TYR A 16 0.48 16.66 -0.23
C TYR A 16 -0.43 15.66 0.47
N LYS A 17 -1.68 16.06 0.78
CA LYS A 17 -2.69 15.16 1.37
C LYS A 17 -3.00 13.97 0.46
N GLY A 18 -3.09 14.20 -0.86
CA GLY A 18 -3.28 13.15 -1.86
C GLY A 18 -2.12 12.16 -1.90
N ALA A 19 -0.89 12.66 -1.80
CA ALA A 19 0.33 11.85 -1.72
C ALA A 19 0.36 11.01 -0.44
N GLN A 20 0.04 11.60 0.72
CA GLN A 20 -0.09 10.88 1.99
C GLN A 20 -1.14 9.77 1.92
N GLY A 21 -2.32 10.04 1.37
CA GLY A 21 -3.36 9.02 1.17
C GLY A 21 -2.92 7.89 0.23
N SER A 22 -2.11 8.20 -0.79
CA SER A 22 -1.53 7.19 -1.69
C SER A 22 -0.48 6.32 -0.98
N LEU A 23 0.39 6.94 -0.17
CA LEU A 23 1.34 6.22 0.69
C LEU A 23 0.62 5.29 1.67
N GLN A 24 -0.47 5.74 2.29
CA GLN A 24 -1.26 4.91 3.20
C GLN A 24 -1.75 3.65 2.50
N ARG A 25 -2.39 3.81 1.33
CA ARG A 25 -2.92 2.67 0.55
C ARG A 25 -1.81 1.72 0.13
N ALA A 26 -0.69 2.24 -0.39
CA ALA A 26 0.45 1.43 -0.78
C ALA A 26 1.03 0.63 0.41
N THR A 27 1.17 1.28 1.57
CA THR A 27 1.70 0.65 2.79
C THR A 27 0.77 -0.44 3.32
N VAL A 28 -0.55 -0.19 3.32
CA VAL A 28 -1.56 -1.17 3.73
C VAL A 28 -1.56 -2.38 2.79
N THR A 29 -1.52 -2.15 1.48
CA THR A 29 -1.45 -3.23 0.48
C THR A 29 -0.17 -4.04 0.63
N CYS A 30 0.99 -3.39 0.77
CA CYS A 30 2.27 -4.07 0.97
C CYS A 30 2.24 -4.92 2.24
N THR A 31 1.79 -4.36 3.38
CA THR A 31 1.68 -5.10 4.65
C THR A 31 0.73 -6.29 4.52
N GLY A 32 -0.43 -6.11 3.89
CA GLY A 32 -1.40 -7.19 3.67
C GLY A 32 -0.84 -8.30 2.78
N PHE A 33 -0.08 -7.94 1.74
CA PHE A 33 0.61 -8.88 0.89
C PHE A 33 1.69 -9.66 1.67
N THR A 34 2.55 -8.98 2.43
CA THR A 34 3.60 -9.61 3.24
C THR A 34 3.02 -10.56 4.29
N GLN A 35 1.95 -10.16 4.98
CA GLN A 35 1.24 -11.02 5.94
C GLN A 35 0.68 -12.27 5.26
N SER A 36 0.11 -12.12 4.06
CA SER A 36 -0.39 -13.26 3.30
C SER A 36 0.74 -14.19 2.87
N ALA A 37 1.87 -13.61 2.41
CA ALA A 37 3.05 -14.34 1.95
C ALA A 37 3.70 -15.18 3.06
N ALA A 38 3.66 -14.72 4.31
CA ALA A 38 4.17 -15.46 5.46
C ALA A 38 3.41 -16.79 5.72
N GLY A 39 2.13 -16.85 5.34
CA GLY A 39 1.29 -18.06 5.44
C GLY A 39 1.30 -18.95 4.19
N GLY A 40 2.10 -18.62 3.16
CA GLY A 40 2.11 -19.28 1.86
C GLY A 40 1.82 -18.30 0.72
N ALA A 41 1.57 -18.82 -0.49
CA ALA A 41 1.31 -17.95 -1.64
C ALA A 41 0.03 -17.12 -1.44
N PRO A 42 0.07 -15.78 -1.56
CA PRO A 42 -1.09 -14.91 -1.46
C PRO A 42 -2.23 -15.31 -2.41
N SER A 43 -3.48 -15.08 -1.97
CA SER A 43 -4.68 -15.47 -2.71
C SER A 43 -4.76 -14.89 -4.13
N VAL A 44 -4.22 -13.69 -4.34
CA VAL A 44 -4.13 -13.09 -5.67
C VAL A 44 -3.28 -13.95 -6.60
N ILE A 45 -2.15 -14.49 -6.12
CA ILE A 45 -1.29 -15.38 -6.90
C ILE A 45 -1.97 -16.74 -7.07
N THR A 46 -2.53 -17.32 -6.01
CA THR A 46 -3.18 -18.63 -6.08
C THR A 46 -4.44 -18.65 -6.92
N ASN A 47 -5.09 -17.49 -7.10
CA ASN A 47 -6.23 -17.37 -8.00
C ASN A 47 -5.86 -17.38 -9.48
N HIS A 48 -4.67 -16.87 -9.83
CA HIS A 48 -4.19 -16.79 -11.21
C HIS A 48 -3.32 -17.98 -11.62
N LEU A 49 -2.55 -18.53 -10.69
CA LEU A 49 -1.74 -19.73 -10.89
C LEU A 49 -2.47 -20.94 -10.31
N LYS A 50 -3.17 -21.66 -11.17
CA LYS A 50 -3.83 -22.92 -10.85
C LYS A 50 -3.43 -23.96 -11.86
N LEU A 51 -3.34 -25.22 -11.43
CA LEU A 51 -3.29 -26.31 -12.39
C LEU A 51 -4.56 -26.26 -13.25
N PRO A 52 -4.44 -26.48 -14.57
CA PRO A 52 -5.61 -26.64 -15.42
C PRO A 52 -6.57 -27.67 -14.81
N LYS A 53 -7.87 -27.43 -14.91
CA LYS A 53 -8.92 -28.41 -14.53
C LYS A 53 -8.97 -29.62 -15.47
N TYR A 54 -7.89 -29.96 -16.17
CA TYR A 54 -7.75 -31.29 -16.73
C TYR A 54 -7.69 -32.24 -15.55
N GLN A 55 -8.86 -32.72 -15.12
CA GLN A 55 -8.95 -33.96 -14.38
C GLN A 55 -8.15 -34.94 -15.22
N LEU A 56 -6.96 -35.33 -14.75
CA LEU A 56 -6.37 -36.60 -15.19
C LEU A 56 -7.54 -37.58 -15.10
N VAL A 57 -8.00 -38.02 -16.27
CA VAL A 57 -9.29 -38.69 -16.40
C VAL A 57 -9.29 -39.78 -15.34
N LYS A 58 -10.20 -39.69 -14.36
CA LYS A 58 -10.49 -40.81 -13.45
C LYS A 58 -11.04 -41.91 -14.34
N SER A 59 -10.13 -42.65 -14.97
CA SER A 59 -10.49 -43.77 -15.81
C SER A 59 -10.75 -44.92 -14.86
N ALA A 60 -11.85 -45.63 -15.09
CA ALA A 60 -12.32 -46.75 -14.29
C ALA A 60 -11.35 -47.97 -14.26
N HIS A 61 -10.09 -47.81 -14.68
CA HIS A 61 -9.16 -48.90 -15.02
C HIS A 61 -7.71 -48.70 -14.48
N GLY A 62 -7.51 -48.03 -13.34
CA GLY A 62 -6.22 -48.07 -12.62
C GLY A 62 -5.07 -47.26 -13.23
N VAL A 63 -5.37 -46.28 -14.10
CA VAL A 63 -4.37 -45.35 -14.68
C VAL A 63 -3.83 -44.36 -13.65
N ASP A 64 -4.53 -44.15 -12.53
CA ASP A 64 -4.08 -43.32 -11.42
C ASP A 64 -2.79 -43.87 -10.74
N ASP A 65 -2.49 -45.15 -10.92
CA ASP A 65 -1.26 -45.81 -10.43
C ASP A 65 -0.15 -45.92 -11.50
N ASP A 66 -0.33 -45.39 -12.73
CA ASP A 66 0.76 -45.36 -13.71
C ASP A 66 1.89 -44.44 -13.19
N PRO A 67 3.12 -44.95 -13.00
CA PRO A 67 4.24 -44.16 -12.50
C PRO A 67 4.52 -42.89 -13.31
N ARG A 68 4.17 -42.88 -14.61
CA ARG A 68 4.31 -41.71 -15.49
C ARG A 68 3.28 -40.63 -15.18
N VAL A 69 2.05 -41.01 -14.82
CA VAL A 69 0.99 -40.08 -14.42
C VAL A 69 1.33 -39.47 -13.06
N ILE A 70 1.79 -40.27 -12.10
CA ILE A 70 2.27 -39.80 -10.80
C ILE A 70 3.47 -38.86 -10.96
N ALA A 71 4.46 -39.23 -11.77
CA ALA A 71 5.63 -38.39 -12.03
C ALA A 71 5.27 -37.06 -12.71
N ALA A 72 4.35 -37.08 -13.69
CA ALA A 72 3.86 -35.87 -14.34
C ALA A 72 3.06 -34.97 -13.39
N ALA A 73 2.18 -35.54 -12.56
CA ALA A 73 1.43 -34.80 -11.55
C ALA A 73 2.35 -34.14 -10.51
N LYS A 74 3.38 -34.87 -10.07
CA LYS A 74 4.42 -34.34 -9.18
C LYS A 74 5.19 -33.20 -9.85
N ALA A 75 5.68 -33.39 -11.07
CA ALA A 75 6.42 -32.35 -11.80
C ALA A 75 5.57 -31.08 -12.04
N ALA A 76 4.28 -31.25 -12.32
CA ALA A 76 3.34 -30.14 -12.46
C ALA A 76 3.12 -29.39 -11.13
N THR A 77 2.99 -30.13 -10.02
CA THR A 77 2.85 -29.55 -8.68
C THR A 77 4.11 -28.80 -8.26
N ASP A 78 5.28 -29.38 -8.49
CA ASP A 78 6.58 -28.77 -8.19
C ASP A 78 6.80 -27.49 -9.03
N SER A 79 6.44 -27.53 -10.31
CA SER A 79 6.51 -26.35 -11.19
C SER A 79 5.56 -25.24 -10.75
N LEU A 80 4.33 -25.60 -10.34
CA LEU A 80 3.37 -24.63 -9.83
C LEU A 80 3.87 -23.99 -8.52
N LYS A 81 4.46 -24.78 -7.63
CA LYS A 81 5.08 -24.28 -6.39
C LYS A 81 6.21 -23.29 -6.70
N ALA A 82 7.12 -23.64 -7.61
CA ALA A 82 8.20 -22.73 -8.03
C ALA A 82 7.64 -21.42 -8.64
N ALA A 83 6.58 -21.51 -9.44
CA ALA A 83 5.91 -20.34 -10.01
C ALA A 83 5.25 -19.46 -8.94
N HIS A 84 4.65 -20.05 -7.91
CA HIS A 84 4.11 -19.31 -6.76
C HIS A 84 5.20 -18.58 -5.99
N GLU A 85 6.32 -19.24 -5.69
CA GLU A 85 7.46 -18.66 -4.97
C GLU A 85 8.05 -17.49 -5.76
N ALA A 86 8.32 -17.68 -7.05
CA ALA A 86 8.86 -16.62 -7.92
C ALA A 86 7.90 -15.43 -8.04
N SER A 87 6.61 -15.68 -8.22
CA SER A 87 5.59 -14.62 -8.32
C SER A 87 5.44 -13.85 -7.00
N THR A 88 5.54 -14.55 -5.87
CA THR A 88 5.48 -13.94 -4.54
C THR A 88 6.69 -13.04 -4.30
N ALA A 89 7.89 -13.51 -4.66
CA ALA A 89 9.10 -12.72 -4.56
C ALA A 89 9.04 -11.45 -5.43
N PHE A 90 8.64 -11.61 -6.71
CA PHE A 90 8.49 -10.48 -7.63
C PHE A 90 7.51 -9.42 -7.13
N LEU A 91 6.30 -9.83 -6.75
CA LEU A 91 5.27 -8.89 -6.28
C LEU A 91 5.65 -8.24 -4.95
N SER A 92 6.32 -8.95 -4.03
CA SER A 92 6.90 -8.34 -2.82
C SER A 92 7.82 -7.18 -3.17
N THR A 93 8.76 -7.39 -4.11
CA THR A 93 9.68 -6.33 -4.55
C THR A 93 8.92 -5.15 -5.16
N VAL A 94 7.94 -5.41 -6.02
CA VAL A 94 7.13 -4.34 -6.65
C VAL A 94 6.42 -3.49 -5.59
N TYR A 95 5.77 -4.12 -4.61
CA TYR A 95 5.08 -3.38 -3.55
C TYR A 95 6.05 -2.59 -2.66
N THR A 96 7.23 -3.13 -2.35
CA THR A 96 8.26 -2.39 -1.61
C THR A 96 8.72 -1.15 -2.37
N VAL A 97 9.06 -1.29 -3.65
CA VAL A 97 9.48 -0.15 -4.50
C VAL A 97 8.35 0.87 -4.63
N GLN A 98 7.10 0.43 -4.76
CA GLN A 98 5.95 1.33 -4.82
C GLN A 98 5.80 2.15 -3.54
N VAL A 99 5.96 1.52 -2.36
CA VAL A 99 5.91 2.23 -1.07
C VAL A 99 7.02 3.26 -0.97
N GLU A 100 8.25 2.92 -1.37
CA GLU A 100 9.38 3.85 -1.39
C GLU A 100 9.12 5.05 -2.31
N HIS A 101 8.60 4.80 -3.52
CA HIS A 101 8.25 5.86 -4.45
C HIS A 101 7.15 6.79 -3.88
N CYS A 102 6.11 6.21 -3.27
CA CYS A 102 5.08 6.99 -2.60
C CYS A 102 5.63 7.81 -1.43
N ARG A 103 6.57 7.25 -0.64
CA ARG A 103 7.20 7.95 0.48
C ARG A 103 8.00 9.16 0.03
N ASN A 104 8.73 9.04 -1.07
CA ASN A 104 9.47 10.16 -1.66
C ASN A 104 8.53 11.27 -2.13
N ASN A 105 7.39 10.89 -2.74
CA ASN A 105 6.40 11.87 -3.22
C ASN A 105 5.60 12.55 -2.09
N SER A 106 5.50 11.90 -0.93
CA SER A 106 4.88 12.46 0.29
C SER A 106 5.88 13.15 1.21
N SER A 107 7.07 13.51 0.72
CA SER A 107 8.05 14.27 1.51
C SER A 107 7.59 15.71 1.72
N ALA A 108 7.55 16.15 2.98
CA ALA A 108 7.24 17.54 3.34
C ALA A 108 8.25 18.51 2.72
N ASP A 109 9.54 18.15 2.74
CA ASP A 109 10.61 18.95 2.14
C ASP A 109 10.42 19.10 0.63
N ALA A 110 10.15 17.98 -0.07
CA ALA A 110 9.92 18.01 -1.51
C ALA A 110 8.65 18.78 -1.89
N CYS A 111 7.63 18.78 -1.02
CA CYS A 111 6.44 19.61 -1.19
C CYS A 111 6.75 21.09 -0.96
N ALA A 112 7.49 21.42 0.10
CA ALA A 112 7.91 22.78 0.40
C ALA A 112 8.81 23.37 -0.70
N ASP A 113 9.72 22.57 -1.27
CA ASP A 113 10.57 23.00 -2.39
C ASP A 113 9.76 23.31 -3.64
N ARG A 114 8.79 22.44 -3.99
CA ARG A 114 7.87 22.69 -5.13
C ARG A 114 7.04 23.94 -4.92
N PHE A 115 6.45 24.11 -3.74
CA PHE A 115 5.71 25.32 -3.37
C PHE A 115 6.57 26.58 -3.48
N THR A 116 7.80 26.52 -2.99
CA THR A 116 8.76 27.64 -3.04
C THR A 116 9.10 28.00 -4.49
N ALA A 117 9.34 27.00 -5.34
CA ALA A 117 9.66 27.21 -6.75
C ALA A 117 8.49 27.87 -7.51
N GLU A 118 7.26 27.41 -7.27
CA GLU A 118 6.05 27.98 -7.89
C GLU A 118 5.78 29.41 -7.42
N LEU A 119 5.95 29.67 -6.12
CA LEU A 119 5.84 31.02 -5.56
C LEU A 119 6.90 31.95 -6.14
N ALA A 120 8.15 31.50 -6.20
CA ALA A 120 9.24 32.29 -6.74
C ALA A 120 8.97 32.65 -8.20
N ALA A 121 8.55 31.68 -9.03
CA ALA A 121 8.22 31.91 -10.43
C ALA A 121 7.10 32.95 -10.60
N TYR A 122 6.00 32.80 -9.86
CA TYR A 122 4.89 33.75 -9.92
C TYR A 122 5.29 35.16 -9.46
N CYS A 123 6.09 35.25 -8.41
CA CYS A 123 6.62 36.53 -7.95
C CYS A 123 7.57 37.16 -8.98
N THR A 124 8.42 36.37 -9.65
CA THR A 124 9.29 36.84 -10.75
C THR A 124 8.44 37.47 -11.85
N GLU A 125 7.39 36.76 -12.29
CA GLU A 125 6.49 37.23 -13.34
C GLU A 125 5.83 38.57 -12.97
N CYS A 126 5.34 38.71 -11.72
CA CYS A 126 4.74 39.95 -11.25
C CYS A 126 5.73 41.12 -11.26
N VAL A 127 6.97 40.90 -10.83
CA VAL A 127 8.02 41.92 -10.73
C VAL A 127 8.47 42.40 -12.11
N ILE A 128 8.71 41.45 -13.03
CA ILE A 128 9.04 41.77 -14.43
C ILE A 128 7.88 42.51 -15.09
N GLY A 129 6.64 42.04 -14.90
CA GLY A 129 5.44 42.69 -15.45
C GLY A 129 5.22 44.11 -14.93
N ALA A 130 5.68 44.40 -13.71
CA ALA A 130 5.65 45.74 -13.11
C ALA A 130 6.84 46.64 -13.54
N GLY A 131 7.75 46.15 -14.39
CA GLY A 131 8.88 46.92 -14.94
C GLY A 131 10.12 46.98 -14.05
N PHE A 132 10.21 46.15 -13.02
CA PHE A 132 11.41 46.04 -12.20
C PHE A 132 12.39 45.03 -12.81
N THR A 133 13.69 45.36 -12.75
CA THR A 133 14.77 44.52 -13.32
C THR A 133 15.35 43.52 -12.32
N ASP A 134 15.08 43.70 -11.03
CA ASP A 134 15.57 42.84 -9.96
C ASP A 134 14.46 41.89 -9.49
N GLY A 135 14.57 40.64 -9.95
CA GLY A 135 13.66 39.56 -9.61
C GLY A 135 13.77 39.07 -8.17
N ASN A 136 14.76 39.47 -7.37
CA ASN A 136 14.99 38.85 -6.07
C ASN A 136 14.34 39.61 -4.88
N ARG A 137 13.56 40.66 -5.16
CA ARG A 137 12.96 41.53 -4.13
C ARG A 137 12.01 40.83 -3.15
N TYR A 138 11.51 39.64 -3.48
CA TYR A 138 10.55 38.89 -2.68
C TYR A 138 11.15 37.66 -1.99
N GLU A 139 12.46 37.42 -2.10
CA GLU A 139 13.11 36.22 -1.52
C GLU A 139 12.83 36.08 -0.03
N MET A 140 12.88 37.17 0.74
CA MET A 140 12.53 37.13 2.17
C MET A 140 11.06 36.74 2.41
N CYS A 141 10.13 37.28 1.61
CA CYS A 141 8.71 36.93 1.72
C CYS A 141 8.45 35.47 1.36
N VAL A 142 9.08 34.97 0.30
CA VAL A 142 9.00 33.56 -0.12
C VAL A 142 9.62 32.64 0.95
N ALA A 143 10.73 33.03 1.57
CA ALA A 143 11.34 32.27 2.66
C ALA A 143 10.43 32.22 3.90
N MET A 144 9.76 33.32 4.27
CA MET A 144 8.81 33.33 5.37
C MET A 144 7.57 32.46 5.07
N LEU A 145 7.03 32.54 3.86
CA LEU A 145 5.90 31.71 3.42
C LEU A 145 6.27 30.23 3.39
N ARG A 146 7.48 29.88 2.91
CA ARG A 146 8.00 28.52 2.98
C ARG A 146 8.06 28.03 4.43
N ALA A 147 8.61 28.82 5.35
CA ALA A 147 8.73 28.40 6.75
C ALA A 147 7.36 28.16 7.41
N ALA A 148 6.36 29.01 7.12
CA ALA A 148 4.99 28.80 7.59
C ALA A 148 4.36 27.55 6.98
N PHE A 149 4.52 27.37 5.66
CA PHE A 149 4.01 26.21 4.94
C PHE A 149 4.63 24.89 5.43
N THR A 150 5.94 24.85 5.67
CA THR A 150 6.62 23.66 6.21
C THR A 150 6.03 23.24 7.56
N ARG A 151 5.70 24.19 8.44
CA ARG A 151 5.03 23.86 9.72
C ARG A 151 3.66 23.24 9.50
N GLU A 152 2.86 23.77 8.57
CA GLU A 152 1.56 23.18 8.21
C GLU A 152 1.72 21.75 7.66
N LEU A 153 2.75 21.49 6.85
CA LEU A 153 3.04 20.16 6.32
C LEU A 153 3.47 19.18 7.41
N GLU A 154 4.23 19.64 8.41
CA GLU A 154 4.64 18.86 9.58
C GLU A 154 3.44 18.49 10.45
N GLU A 155 2.55 19.44 10.74
CA GLU A 155 1.30 19.19 11.47
C GLU A 155 0.45 18.15 10.76
N LEU A 156 0.27 18.29 9.43
CA LEU A 156 -0.45 17.31 8.61
C LEU A 156 0.23 15.94 8.61
N ALA A 157 1.56 15.88 8.65
CA ALA A 157 2.30 14.62 8.73
C ALA A 157 2.08 13.92 10.08
N ILE A 158 2.06 14.69 11.18
CA ILE A 158 1.77 14.18 12.52
C ILE A 158 0.35 13.64 12.59
N ASP A 159 -0.63 14.41 12.12
CA ASP A 159 -2.04 14.01 12.10
C ASP A 159 -2.24 12.74 11.27
N PHE A 160 -1.64 12.68 10.08
CA PHE A 160 -1.68 11.50 9.23
C PHE A 160 -1.08 10.27 9.94
N THR A 161 0.07 10.44 10.60
CA THR A 161 0.73 9.36 11.35
C THR A 161 -0.13 8.88 12.52
N ALA A 162 -0.73 9.80 13.27
CA ALA A 162 -1.64 9.48 14.36
C ALA A 162 -2.88 8.72 13.88
N GLN A 163 -3.46 9.13 12.75
CA GLN A 163 -4.58 8.42 12.11
C GLN A 163 -4.18 7.00 11.67
N LEU A 164 -2.98 6.84 11.13
CA LEU A 164 -2.46 5.55 10.69
C LEU A 164 -2.25 4.58 11.87
N ILE A 165 -1.70 5.08 12.98
CA ILE A 165 -1.56 4.32 14.24
C ILE A 165 -2.93 3.90 14.76
N LYS A 166 -3.90 4.83 14.82
CA LYS A 166 -5.25 4.53 15.28
C LYS A 166 -5.95 3.48 14.40
N ALA A 167 -5.80 3.59 13.08
CA ALA A 167 -6.36 2.62 12.14
C ALA A 167 -5.74 1.21 12.33
N ASN A 168 -4.43 1.13 12.56
CA ASN A 168 -3.77 -0.14 12.85
C ASN A 168 -4.24 -0.75 14.18
N ALA A 169 -4.33 0.04 15.24
CA ALA A 169 -4.83 -0.42 16.54
C ALA A 169 -6.27 -0.96 16.44
N GLN A 170 -7.14 -0.31 15.65
CA GLN A 170 -8.49 -0.81 15.38
C GLN A 170 -8.49 -2.13 14.60
N LYS A 171 -7.57 -2.30 13.65
CA LYS A 171 -7.42 -3.55 12.88
C LYS A 171 -6.96 -4.70 13.78
N GLU A 172 -5.99 -4.45 14.65
CA GLU A 172 -5.50 -5.41 15.63
C GLU A 172 -6.61 -5.82 16.61
N ALA A 173 -7.35 -4.84 17.16
CA ALA A 173 -8.48 -5.13 18.03
C ALA A 173 -9.53 -6.03 17.35
N LYS A 174 -9.88 -5.74 16.09
CA LYS A 174 -10.80 -6.60 15.31
C LYS A 174 -10.25 -8.00 15.07
N ALA A 175 -8.95 -8.13 14.80
CA ALA A 175 -8.31 -9.44 14.61
C ALA A 175 -8.34 -10.27 15.89
N VAL A 176 -8.10 -9.64 17.05
CA VAL A 176 -8.21 -10.29 18.37
C VAL A 176 -9.66 -10.71 18.65
N THR A 177 -10.64 -9.84 18.39
CA THR A 177 -12.06 -10.21 18.55
C THR A 177 -12.46 -11.39 17.68
N LEU A 178 -12.00 -11.43 16.42
CA LEU A 178 -12.28 -12.55 15.52
C LEU A 178 -11.59 -13.84 15.98
N ALA A 179 -10.35 -13.76 16.47
CA ALA A 179 -9.63 -14.90 17.02
C ALA A 179 -10.33 -15.47 18.25
N ASN A 180 -10.78 -14.60 19.17
CA ASN A 180 -11.56 -15.01 20.34
C ASN A 180 -12.90 -15.63 19.94
N ALA A 181 -13.62 -15.03 18.98
CA ALA A 181 -14.86 -15.59 18.48
C ALA A 181 -14.67 -16.98 17.81
N ARG A 182 -13.53 -17.20 17.13
CA ARG A 182 -13.18 -18.52 16.58
C ARG A 182 -12.86 -19.53 17.68
N ALA A 183 -12.08 -19.15 18.69
CA ALA A 183 -11.77 -20.01 19.82
C ALA A 183 -13.04 -20.41 20.60
N ASP A 184 -13.98 -19.47 20.80
CA ASP A 184 -15.27 -19.73 21.43
C ASP A 184 -16.16 -20.66 20.58
N ALA A 185 -16.16 -20.48 19.25
CA ALA A 185 -16.86 -21.36 18.31
C ALA A 185 -16.28 -22.79 18.31
N GLU A 186 -14.95 -22.92 18.38
CA GLU A 186 -14.28 -24.21 18.46
C GLU A 186 -14.53 -24.90 19.82
N MET A 187 -14.61 -24.17 20.93
CA MET A 187 -15.00 -24.74 22.23
C MET A 187 -16.47 -25.19 22.30
N THR A 188 -17.37 -24.52 21.57
CA THR A 188 -18.78 -24.94 21.49
C THR A 188 -18.99 -26.20 20.65
N ASP A 189 -18.12 -26.49 19.67
CA ASP A 189 -18.20 -27.74 18.89
C ASP A 189 -17.69 -28.96 19.69
N VAL A 190 -16.74 -28.77 20.62
CA VAL A 190 -16.24 -29.83 21.52
C VAL A 190 -17.22 -30.17 22.65
N THR A 191 -18.23 -29.34 22.90
CA THR A 191 -19.24 -29.54 23.95
C THR A 191 -20.56 -30.14 23.45
N LYS A 192 -20.63 -30.58 22.17
CA LYS A 192 -21.74 -31.43 21.72
C LYS A 192 -21.73 -32.74 22.51
N PRO A 193 -22.84 -33.15 23.15
CA PRO A 193 -22.89 -34.39 23.89
C PRO A 193 -22.66 -35.56 22.93
N ALA A 194 -21.90 -36.55 23.37
CA ALA A 194 -21.44 -37.72 22.59
C ALA A 194 -22.55 -38.66 22.08
N THR A 195 -23.82 -38.24 22.10
CA THR A 195 -24.98 -39.03 21.68
C THR A 195 -25.37 -38.87 20.20
N GLU A 196 -24.60 -38.14 19.39
CA GLU A 196 -24.79 -38.09 17.92
C GLU A 196 -23.63 -38.74 17.12
N MET A 197 -22.77 -39.53 17.78
CA MET A 197 -21.87 -40.46 17.09
C MET A 197 -22.24 -41.89 17.51
N ILE A 198 -23.20 -42.46 16.76
CA ILE A 198 -23.77 -43.83 16.81
C ILE A 198 -24.96 -43.99 17.76
#